data_AF-A0A954WKG7-F1
#
_entry.id   AF-A0A954WKG7-F1
#
_cell.length_a   1.000
_cell.length_b   1.000
_cell.length_c   1.000
_cell.angle_alpha   90.00
_cell.angle_beta   90.00
_cell.angle_gamma   90.00
#
_symmetry.space_group_name_H-M   'P 1'
#
loop_
_entity.id
_entity.type
_entity.pdbx_description
1 polymer ?
#
loop_
_entity_poly.entity_id
_entity_poly.type
_entity_poly.pdbx_seq_one_letter_code
_entity_poly.pdbx_strand_id
1 'polypeptide(L)'
;MSFMFQCPNGHVLEGDPAHAGQQCQCPTCGILFIIPPPPAPSPSAASGWTPQFGPRENAPAPFQVGGHPGAEAPSFTSPAPAEPEPEKLYHIPCPNGHELETPADMLGQDVLCPHCNVQFRLREKDSVEYKRQRPEESIRRERKLGNVWLNWAITIAVVVVLGLLILILSGTRD
;
A
#
# COMPACT_ATOMS: atom_id res chain seq x y z
N MET A 1 -39.07 16.18 -16.92
CA MET A 1 -39.47 15.95 -15.52
C MET A 1 -38.20 15.64 -14.78
N SER A 2 -37.78 16.44 -13.81
CA SER A 2 -36.55 16.15 -13.07
C SER A 2 -36.75 14.98 -12.10
N PHE A 3 -35.66 14.28 -11.77
CA PHE A 3 -35.59 13.27 -10.72
C PHE A 3 -34.46 13.61 -9.75
N MET A 4 -34.63 13.18 -8.50
CA MET A 4 -33.66 13.41 -7.44
C MET A 4 -32.78 12.17 -7.31
N PHE A 5 -31.47 12.37 -7.23
CA PHE A 5 -30.49 11.31 -7.03
C PHE A 5 -29.40 11.76 -6.06
N GLN A 6 -28.65 10.81 -5.50
CA GLN A 6 -27.59 11.09 -4.53
C GLN A 6 -26.22 10.80 -5.13
N CYS A 7 -25.26 11.70 -4.88
CA CYS A 7 -23.86 11.42 -5.17
C CYS A 7 -23.30 10.38 -4.18
N PRO A 8 -22.14 9.75 -4.46
CA PRO A 8 -21.51 8.78 -3.56
C PRO A 8 -21.22 9.30 -2.14
N ASN A 9 -21.15 10.62 -1.97
CA ASN A 9 -20.96 11.30 -0.68
C ASN A 9 -22.28 11.69 0.02
N GLY A 10 -23.44 11.33 -0.54
CA GLY A 10 -24.75 11.53 0.09
C GLY A 10 -25.44 12.88 -0.18
N HIS A 11 -24.93 13.71 -1.08
CA HIS A 11 -25.60 14.97 -1.46
C HIS A 11 -26.72 14.71 -2.46
N VAL A 12 -27.90 15.27 -2.20
CA VAL A 12 -29.08 15.19 -3.07
C VAL A 12 -28.95 16.21 -4.20
N LEU A 13 -29.06 15.75 -5.44
CA LEU A 13 -29.00 16.55 -6.66
C LEU A 13 -30.25 16.31 -7.49
N GLU A 14 -30.62 17.31 -8.28
CA GLU A 14 -31.74 17.25 -9.22
C GLU A 14 -31.22 17.19 -10.65
N GLY A 15 -31.70 16.24 -11.44
CA GLY A 15 -31.31 16.07 -12.84
C GLY A 15 -32.45 15.59 -13.73
N ASP A 16 -32.29 15.76 -15.03
CA ASP A 16 -33.24 15.23 -16.02
C ASP A 16 -32.94 13.74 -16.31
N PRO A 17 -33.95 12.86 -16.45
CA PRO A 17 -33.78 11.46 -16.83
C PRO A 17 -32.98 11.26 -18.12
N ALA A 18 -32.94 12.24 -19.03
CA ALA A 18 -32.09 12.20 -20.23
C ALA A 18 -30.58 12.17 -19.91
N HIS A 19 -30.18 12.60 -18.71
CA HIS A 19 -28.80 12.57 -18.25
C HIS A 19 -28.45 11.29 -17.47
N ALA A 20 -29.39 10.36 -17.29
CA ALA A 20 -29.09 9.06 -16.73
C ALA A 20 -27.99 8.36 -17.54
N GLY A 21 -26.98 7.83 -16.85
CA GLY A 21 -25.81 7.24 -17.48
C GLY A 21 -24.75 8.23 -17.96
N GLN A 22 -24.99 9.54 -17.89
CA GLN A 22 -23.96 10.55 -18.17
C GLN A 22 -23.12 10.87 -16.92
N GLN A 23 -21.89 11.29 -17.16
CA GLN A 23 -20.97 11.75 -16.12
C GLN A 23 -21.33 13.18 -15.70
N CYS A 24 -21.47 13.41 -14.39
CA CYS A 24 -21.72 14.72 -13.82
C CYS A 24 -20.76 15.01 -12.65
N GLN A 25 -20.54 16.29 -12.38
CA GLN A 25 -19.78 16.75 -11.23
C GLN A 25 -20.73 17.22 -10.13
N CYS A 26 -20.56 16.72 -8.91
CA CYS A 26 -21.32 17.23 -7.77
C CYS A 26 -20.82 18.65 -7.42
N PRO A 27 -21.68 19.70 -7.42
CA PRO A 27 -21.27 21.06 -7.06
C PRO A 27 -20.89 21.20 -5.58
N THR A 28 -21.34 20.29 -4.71
CA THR A 28 -21.07 20.34 -3.26
C THR A 28 -19.73 19.72 -2.88
N CYS A 29 -19.32 18.61 -3.52
CA CYS A 29 -18.09 17.89 -3.17
C CYS A 29 -17.07 17.74 -4.32
N GLY A 30 -17.40 18.17 -5.54
CA GLY A 30 -16.49 18.18 -6.68
C GLY A 30 -16.23 16.82 -7.34
N ILE A 31 -16.81 15.72 -6.82
CA ILE A 31 -16.57 14.38 -7.35
C ILE A 31 -17.28 14.17 -8.70
N LEU A 32 -16.59 13.51 -9.62
CA LEU A 32 -17.11 13.10 -10.92
C LEU A 32 -17.72 11.70 -10.80
N PHE A 33 -18.99 11.54 -11.18
CA PHE A 33 -19.69 10.25 -11.10
C PHE A 33 -20.79 10.12 -12.16
N ILE A 34 -21.25 8.89 -12.39
CA ILE A 34 -22.30 8.59 -13.37
C ILE A 34 -23.67 8.69 -12.70
N ILE A 35 -24.61 9.40 -13.32
CA ILE A 35 -25.98 9.55 -12.82
C ILE A 35 -26.69 8.18 -12.92
N PRO A 36 -27.21 7.62 -11.81
CA PRO A 36 -27.92 6.34 -11.85
C PRO A 36 -29.26 6.48 -12.60
N PRO A 37 -29.69 5.44 -13.33
CA PRO A 37 -30.99 5.46 -13.99
C PRO A 37 -32.11 5.57 -12.95
N PRO A 38 -33.19 6.31 -13.26
CA PRO A 38 -34.33 6.38 -12.35
C PRO A 38 -34.90 4.97 -12.14
N PRO A 39 -35.34 4.62 -10.92
CA PRO A 39 -35.97 3.33 -10.67
C PRO A 39 -37.19 3.21 -11.59
N ALA A 40 -37.27 2.11 -12.35
CA ALA A 40 -38.43 1.83 -13.19
C ALA A 40 -39.70 1.91 -12.34
N PRO A 41 -40.83 2.42 -12.88
CA PRO A 41 -42.10 2.41 -12.16
C PRO A 41 -42.44 0.96 -11.84
N SER A 42 -42.29 0.57 -10.59
CA SER A 42 -42.61 -0.76 -10.12
C SER A 42 -44.13 -0.90 -10.13
N PRO A 43 -44.73 -1.83 -10.91
CA PRO A 43 -46.15 -2.11 -10.78
C PRO A 43 -46.35 -2.91 -9.49
N SER A 44 -46.46 -2.22 -8.35
CA SER A 44 -46.79 -2.84 -7.07
C SER A 44 -48.10 -2.28 -6.53
N ALA A 45 -49.18 -2.79 -7.13
CA ALA A 45 -50.50 -2.83 -6.53
C ALA A 45 -51.21 -4.10 -7.04
N ALA A 46 -50.69 -5.27 -6.68
CA ALA A 46 -51.46 -6.52 -6.70
C ALA A 46 -50.78 -7.55 -5.78
N SER A 47 -51.27 -7.61 -4.56
CA SER A 47 -51.04 -8.67 -3.59
C SER A 47 -51.38 -10.03 -4.21
N GLY A 48 -50.45 -10.99 -4.20
CA GLY A 48 -50.75 -12.34 -4.71
C GLY A 48 -49.57 -13.30 -4.85
N TRP A 49 -49.28 -14.04 -3.79
CA TRP A 49 -48.91 -15.46 -3.77
C TRP A 49 -47.53 -15.97 -4.28
N THR A 50 -46.88 -16.66 -3.33
CA THR A 50 -46.06 -17.91 -3.39
C THR A 50 -44.66 -17.93 -4.03
N PRO A 51 -43.61 -18.37 -3.29
CA PRO A 51 -42.31 -18.69 -3.85
C PRO A 51 -42.35 -20.06 -4.54
N GLN A 52 -42.33 -20.07 -5.87
CA GLN A 52 -42.21 -21.30 -6.65
C GLN A 52 -40.73 -21.62 -6.89
N PHE A 53 -40.18 -22.44 -5.99
CA PHE A 53 -38.96 -23.22 -6.28
C PHE A 53 -39.30 -24.23 -7.37
N GLY A 54 -38.80 -23.99 -8.59
CA GLY A 54 -38.79 -24.97 -9.69
C GLY A 54 -37.35 -25.38 -10.01
N PRO A 55 -37.08 -26.67 -10.34
CA PRO A 55 -35.74 -27.12 -10.67
C PRO A 55 -35.38 -26.67 -12.08
N ARG A 56 -34.27 -25.93 -12.22
CA ARG A 56 -33.70 -25.59 -13.54
C ARG A 56 -33.12 -26.86 -14.17
N GLU A 57 -33.91 -27.45 -15.04
CA GLU A 57 -33.55 -28.51 -15.96
C GLU A 57 -32.50 -28.05 -16.97
N ASN A 58 -31.51 -28.92 -17.19
CA ASN A 58 -30.44 -28.80 -18.17
C ASN A 58 -30.96 -28.70 -19.61
N ALA A 59 -30.44 -27.75 -20.40
CA ALA A 59 -29.92 -28.03 -21.76
C ALA A 59 -29.17 -26.80 -22.35
N PRO A 60 -28.03 -27.01 -23.03
CA PRO A 60 -27.20 -25.96 -23.63
C PRO A 60 -27.50 -25.75 -25.13
N ALA A 61 -27.30 -24.53 -25.63
CA ALA A 61 -27.24 -24.21 -27.07
C ALA A 61 -26.43 -22.91 -27.30
N PRO A 62 -25.92 -22.63 -28.52
CA PRO A 62 -24.53 -22.89 -28.86
C PRO A 62 -23.75 -21.61 -29.22
N PHE A 63 -22.43 -21.74 -29.15
CA PHE A 63 -21.42 -20.83 -29.66
C PHE A 63 -21.73 -20.36 -31.09
N GLN A 64 -21.71 -19.04 -31.31
CA GLN A 64 -21.71 -18.41 -32.63
C GLN A 64 -20.45 -17.55 -32.73
N VAL A 65 -19.40 -18.13 -33.32
CA VAL A 65 -18.18 -17.42 -33.69
C VAL A 65 -18.41 -16.82 -35.08
N GLY A 66 -18.89 -15.57 -35.10
CA GLY A 66 -19.04 -14.79 -36.32
C GLY A 66 -17.71 -14.09 -36.64
N GLY A 67 -17.07 -14.52 -37.73
CA GLY A 67 -15.83 -13.93 -38.23
C GLY A 67 -16.04 -12.54 -38.83
N HIS A 68 -15.17 -11.60 -38.46
CA HIS A 68 -14.97 -10.33 -39.15
C HIS A 68 -13.62 -10.38 -39.90
N PRO A 69 -13.56 -10.04 -41.20
CA PRO A 69 -12.33 -10.01 -41.96
C PRO A 69 -11.54 -8.72 -41.70
N GLY A 70 -10.23 -8.88 -41.48
CA GLY A 70 -9.17 -7.94 -41.88
C GLY A 70 -9.27 -6.50 -41.38
N ALA A 71 -8.71 -6.25 -40.19
CA ALA A 71 -8.04 -5.00 -39.90
C ALA A 71 -6.66 -5.36 -39.32
N GLU A 72 -5.63 -5.08 -40.10
CA GLU A 72 -4.22 -5.31 -39.76
C GLU A 72 -3.89 -4.59 -38.44
N ALA A 73 -3.71 -5.37 -37.38
CA ALA A 73 -3.15 -4.87 -36.13
C ALA A 73 -1.64 -4.68 -36.37
N PRO A 74 -1.07 -3.49 -36.11
CA PRO A 74 0.39 -3.35 -36.10
C PRO A 74 0.95 -4.26 -35.01
N SER A 75 1.78 -5.21 -35.42
CA SER A 75 2.62 -6.01 -34.53
C SER A 75 3.55 -5.07 -33.77
N PHE A 76 3.11 -4.65 -32.59
CA PHE A 76 4.02 -4.11 -31.59
C PHE A 76 4.92 -5.25 -31.15
N THR A 77 6.15 -5.26 -31.65
CA THR A 77 7.26 -5.98 -31.03
C THR A 77 7.37 -5.46 -29.61
N SER A 78 6.75 -6.15 -28.66
CA SER A 78 6.99 -5.91 -27.24
C SER A 78 8.46 -6.23 -26.97
N PRO A 79 9.27 -5.26 -26.51
CA PRO A 79 10.51 -5.60 -25.86
C PRO A 79 10.16 -6.47 -24.64
N ALA A 80 10.91 -7.53 -24.42
CA ALA A 80 10.79 -8.37 -23.23
C ALA A 80 10.68 -7.47 -21.98
N PRO A 81 9.68 -7.66 -21.11
CA PRO A 81 9.58 -6.92 -19.87
C PRO A 81 10.89 -7.07 -19.10
N ALA A 82 11.57 -5.95 -18.85
CA ALA A 82 12.59 -5.89 -17.84
C ALA A 82 11.98 -6.43 -16.54
N GLU A 83 12.61 -7.43 -15.96
CA GLU A 83 12.24 -8.00 -14.67
C GLU A 83 12.07 -6.83 -13.67
N PRO A 84 10.88 -6.62 -13.09
CA PRO A 84 10.70 -5.54 -12.13
C PRO A 84 11.55 -5.84 -10.91
N GLU A 85 12.50 -4.95 -10.63
CA GLU A 85 13.22 -4.96 -9.36
C GLU A 85 12.17 -4.97 -8.23
N PRO A 86 12.31 -5.83 -7.21
CA PRO A 86 11.24 -6.04 -6.23
C PRO A 86 10.95 -4.72 -5.52
N GLU A 87 9.78 -4.15 -5.81
CA GLU A 87 9.32 -2.90 -5.22
C GLU A 87 9.29 -3.07 -3.70
N LYS A 88 10.15 -2.31 -3.01
CA LYS A 88 10.33 -2.40 -1.57
C LYS A 88 9.07 -1.84 -0.89
N LEU A 89 8.17 -2.74 -0.51
CA LEU A 89 6.98 -2.41 0.27
C LEU A 89 7.35 -2.20 1.74
N TYR A 90 6.89 -1.08 2.30
CA TYR A 90 7.03 -0.74 3.71
C TYR A 90 5.67 -0.80 4.39
N HIS A 91 5.59 -1.39 5.58
CA HIS A 91 4.38 -1.40 6.38
C HIS A 91 4.43 -0.26 7.39
N ILE A 92 3.68 0.82 7.12
CA ILE A 92 3.69 2.02 7.96
C ILE A 92 2.41 2.05 8.79
N PRO A 93 2.49 1.92 10.13
CA PRO A 93 1.35 2.07 11.02
C PRO A 93 0.95 3.54 11.13
N CYS A 94 -0.33 3.83 10.96
CA CYS A 94 -0.89 5.15 11.25
C CYS A 94 -0.90 5.43 12.77
N PRO A 95 -1.11 6.68 13.21
CA PRO A 95 -1.16 7.05 14.63
C PRO A 95 -2.16 6.25 15.48
N ASN A 96 -3.22 5.72 14.85
CA ASN A 96 -4.24 4.89 15.50
C ASN A 96 -3.96 3.38 15.41
N GLY A 97 -2.84 2.97 14.78
CA GLY A 97 -2.38 1.58 14.77
C GLY A 97 -2.70 0.74 13.53
N HIS A 98 -3.40 1.28 12.52
CA HIS A 98 -3.63 0.56 11.25
C HIS A 98 -2.36 0.52 10.39
N GLU A 99 -1.98 -0.65 9.90
CA GLU A 99 -0.84 -0.86 9.01
C GLU A 99 -1.24 -0.55 7.56
N LEU A 100 -0.47 0.32 6.89
CA LEU A 100 -0.64 0.63 5.47
C LEU A 100 0.57 0.11 4.69
N GLU A 101 0.27 -0.64 3.63
CA GLU A 101 1.24 -1.05 2.61
C GLU A 101 1.60 0.15 1.75
N THR A 102 2.86 0.57 1.83
CA THR A 102 3.35 1.78 1.15
C THR A 102 4.59 1.45 0.31
N PRO A 103 4.58 1.69 -1.01
CA PRO A 103 5.78 1.55 -1.83
C PRO A 103 6.79 2.67 -1.53
N ALA A 104 8.07 2.42 -1.81
CA ALA A 104 9.16 3.37 -1.57
C ALA A 104 8.90 4.77 -2.18
N ASP A 105 8.26 4.83 -3.35
CA ASP A 105 7.98 6.07 -4.08
C ASP A 105 6.97 6.99 -3.39
N MET A 106 6.12 6.45 -2.51
CA MET A 106 5.13 7.23 -1.76
C MET A 106 5.64 7.71 -0.39
N LEU A 107 6.86 7.34 -0.01
CA LEU A 107 7.47 7.80 1.22
C LEU A 107 7.69 9.31 1.19
N GLY A 108 7.37 9.97 2.30
CA GLY A 108 7.54 11.41 2.49
C GLY A 108 6.32 12.27 2.18
N GLN A 109 5.25 11.67 1.62
CA GLN A 109 3.97 12.33 1.34
C GLN A 109 3.02 12.29 2.56
N ASP A 110 2.14 13.29 2.66
CA ASP A 110 1.03 13.28 3.62
C ASP A 110 -0.16 12.53 3.03
N VAL A 111 -0.59 11.47 3.70
CA VAL A 111 -1.73 10.65 3.26
C VAL A 111 -2.80 10.56 4.33
N LEU A 112 -3.98 10.13 3.91
CA LEU A 112 -5.12 9.89 4.77
C LEU A 112 -5.27 8.38 5.01
N CYS A 113 -5.30 7.94 6.27
CA CYS A 113 -5.60 6.54 6.56
C CYS A 113 -7.07 6.22 6.21
N PRO A 114 -7.37 5.20 5.37
CA PRO A 114 -8.75 4.87 5.01
C PRO A 114 -9.58 4.31 6.17
N HIS A 115 -8.94 3.84 7.25
CA HIS A 115 -9.63 3.24 8.39
C HIS A 115 -10.05 4.26 9.46
N CYS A 116 -9.24 5.30 9.69
CA CYS A 116 -9.47 6.26 10.78
C CYS A 116 -9.46 7.72 10.31
N ASN A 117 -9.26 7.95 9.01
CA ASN A 117 -9.31 9.25 8.36
C ASN A 117 -8.38 10.31 8.98
N VAL A 118 -7.29 9.85 9.61
CA VAL A 118 -6.24 10.72 10.16
C VAL A 118 -5.20 11.01 9.06
N GLN A 119 -4.77 12.27 8.98
CA GLN A 119 -3.70 12.69 8.09
C GLN A 119 -2.35 12.54 8.78
N PHE A 120 -1.40 11.89 8.10
CA PHE A 120 -0.05 11.69 8.62
C PHE A 120 0.95 11.54 7.47
N ARG A 121 2.22 11.80 7.77
CA ARG A 121 3.30 11.72 6.80
C ARG A 121 3.88 10.31 6.76
N LEU A 122 3.95 9.71 5.58
CA LEU A 122 4.64 8.44 5.36
C LEU A 122 6.14 8.65 5.58
N ARG A 123 6.74 7.93 6.52
CA ARG A 123 8.18 7.98 6.74
C ARG A 123 8.70 6.57 6.91
N GLU A 124 9.80 6.26 6.24
CA GLU A 124 10.47 4.96 6.35
C GLU A 124 10.79 4.61 7.82
N LYS A 125 11.18 5.61 8.60
CA LYS A 125 11.50 5.44 10.03
C LYS A 125 10.32 4.96 10.89
N ASP A 126 9.09 5.13 10.40
CA ASP A 126 7.87 4.72 11.11
C ASP A 126 7.44 3.31 10.68
N SER A 127 8.06 2.73 9.66
CA SER A 127 7.79 1.36 9.20
C SER A 127 8.09 0.31 10.27
N VAL A 128 7.29 -0.76 10.27
CA VAL A 128 7.43 -1.91 11.18
C VAL A 128 8.79 -2.58 10.99
N GLU A 129 9.25 -2.67 9.75
CA GLU A 129 10.54 -3.23 9.38
C GLU A 129 11.68 -2.42 9.99
N TYR A 130 11.64 -1.08 9.88
CA TYR A 130 12.65 -0.20 10.48
C TYR A 130 12.69 -0.31 12.00
N LYS A 131 11.52 -0.39 12.65
CA LYS A 131 11.42 -0.60 14.11
C LYS A 131 11.97 -1.96 14.53
N ARG A 132 11.81 -3.00 13.71
CA ARG A 132 12.34 -4.34 13.97
C ARG A 132 13.86 -4.41 13.82
N GLN A 133 14.42 -3.69 12.85
CA GLN A 133 15.84 -3.74 12.52
C GLN A 133 16.72 -2.89 13.46
N ARG A 134 16.18 -1.77 13.97
CA ARG A 134 16.86 -0.86 14.92
C ARG A 134 17.46 -1.52 16.18
N PRO A 135 16.74 -2.36 16.95
CA PRO A 135 17.28 -2.97 18.16
C PRO A 135 18.45 -3.91 17.85
N GLU A 136 18.38 -4.67 16.76
CA GLU A 136 19.43 -5.61 16.35
C GLU A 136 20.73 -4.89 16.01
N GLU A 137 20.64 -3.75 15.33
CA GLU A 137 21.80 -2.92 15.00
C GLU A 137 22.40 -2.24 16.22
N SER A 138 21.56 -1.76 17.15
CA SER A 138 22.04 -1.16 18.39
C SER A 138 22.80 -2.17 19.26
N ILE A 139 22.27 -3.38 19.43
CA ILE A 139 22.93 -4.48 20.13
C ILE A 139 24.24 -4.86 19.41
N ARG A 140 24.25 -4.84 18.07
CA ARG A 140 25.47 -5.12 17.29
C ARG A 140 26.52 -4.02 17.43
N ARG A 141 26.10 -2.76 17.51
CA ARG A 141 26.99 -1.60 17.67
C ARG A 141 27.58 -1.55 19.08
N GLU A 142 26.79 -1.88 20.10
CA GLU A 142 27.25 -2.02 21.47
C GLU A 142 28.32 -3.12 21.60
N ARG A 143 28.14 -4.26 20.94
CA ARG A 143 29.17 -5.31 20.87
C ARG A 143 30.47 -4.84 20.21
N LYS A 144 30.40 -4.02 19.15
CA LYS A 144 31.59 -3.47 18.46
C LYS A 144 32.32 -2.43 19.31
N LEU A 145 31.58 -1.56 20.00
CA LEU A 145 32.14 -0.57 20.91
C LEU A 145 32.83 -1.23 22.11
N GLY A 146 32.30 -2.36 22.59
CA GLY A 146 32.94 -3.20 23.59
C GLY A 146 34.33 -3.69 23.15
N ASN A 147 34.47 -4.17 21.92
CA ASN A 147 35.74 -4.65 21.40
C ASN A 147 36.79 -3.54 21.24
N VAL A 148 36.37 -2.33 20.84
CA VAL A 148 37.28 -1.18 20.73
C VAL A 148 37.79 -0.78 22.12
N TRP A 149 36.91 -0.72 23.11
CA TRP A 149 37.31 -0.39 24.48
C TRP A 149 38.23 -1.46 25.09
N LEU A 150 37.93 -2.74 24.87
CA LEU A 150 38.77 -3.86 25.32
C LEU A 150 40.17 -3.83 24.69
N ASN A 151 40.27 -3.56 23.39
CA ASN A 151 41.55 -3.48 22.68
C ASN A 151 42.43 -2.33 23.20
N TRP A 152 41.84 -1.18 23.55
CA TRP A 152 42.59 -0.08 24.17
C TRP A 152 43.15 -0.47 25.54
N ALA A 153 42.35 -1.13 26.38
CA ALA A 153 42.81 -1.62 27.69
C ALA A 153 43.96 -2.64 27.56
N ILE A 154 43.85 -3.59 26.62
CA ILE A 154 44.90 -4.59 26.35
C ILE A 154 46.19 -3.90 25.87
N THR A 155 46.08 -2.91 24.98
CA THR A 155 47.25 -2.19 24.46
C THR A 155 48.01 -1.47 25.58
N ILE A 156 47.30 -0.78 26.47
CA ILE A 156 47.91 -0.10 27.63
C ILE A 156 48.60 -1.12 28.55
N ALA A 157 47.96 -2.25 28.84
CA ALA A 157 48.54 -3.28 29.69
C ALA A 157 49.84 -3.85 29.09
N VAL A 158 49.85 -4.15 27.79
CA VAL A 158 51.05 -4.64 27.09
C VAL A 158 52.17 -3.62 27.16
N VAL A 159 51.90 -2.34 26.92
CA VAL A 159 52.91 -1.26 27.01
C VAL A 159 53.51 -1.16 28.42
N VAL A 160 52.70 -1.25 29.46
CA VAL A 160 53.18 -1.19 30.86
C VAL A 160 54.08 -2.39 31.18
N VAL A 161 53.68 -3.60 30.78
CA VAL A 161 54.47 -4.83 31.00
C VAL A 161 55.78 -4.78 30.22
N LEU A 162 55.76 -4.35 28.96
CA LEU A 162 56.97 -4.19 28.14
C LEU A 162 57.90 -3.12 28.73
N GLY A 163 57.36 -2.00 29.18
CA GLY A 163 58.11 -0.93 29.84
C GLY A 163 58.79 -1.40 31.13
N LEU A 164 58.09 -2.15 31.98
CA LEU A 164 58.66 -2.75 33.19
C LEU A 164 59.75 -3.78 32.87
N LEU A 165 59.53 -4.63 31.86
CA LEU A 165 60.55 -5.58 31.42
C LEU A 165 61.81 -4.88 30.91
N ILE A 166 61.67 -3.84 30.09
CA ILE A 166 62.80 -3.04 29.61
C ILE A 166 63.53 -2.41 30.79
N LEU A 167 62.81 -1.83 31.76
CA LEU A 167 63.41 -1.22 32.94
C LEU A 167 64.22 -2.23 33.77
N ILE A 168 63.69 -3.44 33.98
CA ILE A 168 64.37 -4.52 34.73
C ILE A 168 65.60 -5.02 33.95
N LEU A 169 65.49 -5.21 32.65
CA LEU A 169 66.60 -5.65 31.80
C LEU A 169 67.72 -4.60 31.70
N SER A 170 67.36 -3.32 31.69
CA SER A 170 68.33 -2.22 31.75
C SER A 170 69.00 -2.16 33.12
N GLY A 171 68.24 -2.22 34.21
CA GLY A 171 68.79 -2.16 35.58
C GLY A 171 69.56 -3.40 36.02
N THR A 172 69.50 -4.51 35.28
CA THR A 172 70.30 -5.72 35.51
C THR A 172 71.59 -5.76 34.68
N ARG A 173 71.76 -4.82 33.74
CA ARG A 173 72.97 -4.68 32.90
C ARG A 173 73.97 -3.65 33.44
N ASP A 174 73.55 -2.80 34.36
CA ASP A 174 74.41 -1.94 35.21
C ASP A 174 74.86 -2.71 36.46
#